data_AF-A0A6P7T1U3-F1
#
_entry.id   AF-A0A6P7T1U3-F1
#
_cell.length_a   1.000
_cell.length_b   1.000
_cell.length_c   1.000
_cell.angle_alpha   90.00
_cell.angle_beta   90.00
_cell.angle_gamma   90.00
#
_symmetry.space_group_name_H-M   'P 1'
#
loop_
_entity.id
_entity.type
_entity.pdbx_description
1 polymer ?
#
loop_
_entity_poly.entity_id
_entity_poly.type
_entity_poly.pdbx_seq_one_letter_code
_entity_poly.pdbx_strand_id
1 'polypeptide(L)'
;MLTKNYLIYLLFATLLIMAVIQPGNAKKKRKKSRKRKRPTQVESYNTTTCAEIMLPMCRNLIPYTHTQLTMKKEGVLMTQGQLSALVEPLWAYMDTECSPHFRELACGYYLPKCHPTTGKPMLPCRSLCRDAKKECSRTFSRHRIDWPSELKCTNFPTKNCMTSSDDSHVTSVVDTGTRCIHNVLPMCANLTSNHTAVKKYMFGVLPNMFLQNSPGRIFIEMNNFEALVKSQCSPNLAFFVCGVYLPFCTGNEGTDGFRVPCKELCEEVFSACKAKLYEITGVNWPSKFQCHRYPSRESTSNRLKCLEAEQLDIIRQAALPSLNKTEN
;
A
#
# COMPACT_ATOMS: atom_id res chain seq x y z
N MET A 1 20.09 56.09 28.74
CA MET A 1 20.48 56.24 27.32
C MET A 1 20.25 54.93 26.55
N LEU A 2 19.00 54.51 26.34
CA LEU A 2 18.70 53.26 25.63
C LEU A 2 17.41 53.32 24.78
N THR A 3 16.99 54.53 24.39
CA THR A 3 15.76 54.76 23.61
C THR A 3 16.00 55.47 22.27
N LYS A 4 17.24 55.90 21.96
CA LYS A 4 17.56 56.57 20.69
C LYS A 4 18.02 55.65 19.55
N ASN A 5 18.38 54.40 19.82
CA ASN A 5 18.86 53.46 18.77
C ASN A 5 17.76 52.60 18.13
N TYR A 6 16.60 52.42 18.76
CA TYR A 6 15.51 51.62 18.18
C TYR A 6 14.71 52.38 17.10
N LEU A 7 14.61 53.71 17.23
CA LEU A 7 13.91 54.56 16.27
C LEU A 7 14.64 54.65 14.92
N ILE A 8 15.97 54.58 14.95
CA ILE A 8 16.80 54.61 13.74
C ILE A 8 16.63 53.31 12.95
N TYR A 9 16.60 52.15 13.62
CA TYR A 9 16.38 50.86 12.96
C TYR A 9 14.99 50.74 12.30
N LEU A 10 13.94 51.29 12.92
CA LEU A 10 12.59 51.30 12.34
C LEU A 10 12.48 52.21 11.11
N LEU A 11 13.15 53.37 11.10
CA LEU A 11 13.16 54.29 9.95
C LEU A 11 13.91 53.70 8.73
N PHE A 12 15.03 52.99 8.96
CA PHE A 12 15.77 52.31 7.88
C PHE A 12 15.01 51.11 7.29
N ALA A 13 14.27 50.36 8.11
CA ALA A 13 13.47 49.22 7.64
C ALA A 13 12.29 49.65 6.74
N THR A 14 11.69 50.83 6.99
CA THR A 14 10.59 51.34 6.17
C THR A 14 11.03 51.95 4.84
N LEU A 15 12.26 52.49 4.75
CA LEU A 15 12.80 53.06 3.52
C LEU A 15 13.24 52.00 2.49
N LEU A 16 13.55 50.77 2.94
CA LEU A 16 13.89 49.66 2.04
C LEU A 16 12.66 48.96 1.44
N ILE A 17 11.48 49.09 2.06
CA ILE A 17 10.24 48.46 1.56
C ILE A 17 9.58 49.30 0.44
N MET A 18 9.90 50.59 0.32
CA MET A 18 9.33 51.48 -0.71
C MET A 18 10.17 51.61 -1.99
N ALA A 19 11.30 50.89 -2.12
CA ALA A 19 12.23 51.03 -3.25
C ALA A 19 12.11 49.95 -4.35
N VAL A 20 11.06 49.09 -4.34
CA VAL A 20 10.92 48.01 -5.35
C VAL A 20 9.69 48.17 -6.26
N ILE A 21 9.03 49.33 -6.26
CA ILE A 21 7.93 49.60 -7.20
C ILE A 21 8.16 50.92 -7.93
N GLN A 22 8.86 50.87 -9.07
CA GLN A 22 8.63 51.82 -10.16
C GLN A 22 8.74 51.18 -11.55
N PRO A 23 7.97 51.67 -12.54
CA PRO A 23 7.79 51.03 -13.84
C PRO A 23 8.79 51.55 -14.88
N GLY A 24 9.58 50.64 -15.46
CA GLY A 24 10.51 50.95 -16.55
C GLY A 24 9.84 50.96 -17.92
N ASN A 25 9.77 52.14 -18.53
CA ASN A 25 9.39 52.38 -19.93
C ASN A 25 10.34 51.68 -20.92
N ALA A 26 9.83 50.73 -21.72
CA ALA A 26 10.53 50.17 -22.88
C ALA A 26 9.73 50.38 -24.18
N LYS A 27 10.38 51.02 -25.14
CA LYS A 27 9.87 51.54 -26.41
C LYS A 27 9.23 50.45 -27.30
N LYS A 28 8.05 50.76 -27.85
CA LYS A 28 7.34 49.98 -28.89
C LYS A 28 8.21 49.81 -30.14
N LYS A 29 8.66 48.58 -30.42
CA LYS A 29 9.04 48.14 -31.79
C LYS A 29 7.92 47.27 -32.36
N ARG A 30 7.30 47.77 -33.42
CA ARG A 30 6.24 47.14 -34.22
C ARG A 30 6.83 45.92 -34.95
N LYS A 31 6.50 44.70 -34.51
CA LYS A 31 6.72 43.46 -35.28
C LYS A 31 5.37 42.76 -35.51
N LYS A 32 5.14 42.42 -36.78
CA LYS A 32 3.91 41.92 -37.39
C LYS A 32 3.29 40.74 -36.61
N SER A 33 1.97 40.76 -36.54
CA SER A 33 1.10 39.72 -36.00
C SER A 33 1.40 38.35 -36.63
N ARG A 34 1.94 37.42 -35.84
CA ARG A 34 1.74 35.99 -36.05
C ARG A 34 0.71 35.55 -35.03
N LYS A 35 -0.51 35.17 -35.47
CA LYS A 35 -1.52 34.52 -34.63
C LYS A 35 -0.88 33.30 -33.98
N ARG A 36 -0.45 33.42 -32.72
CA ARG A 36 -0.01 32.29 -31.92
C ARG A 36 -1.28 31.61 -31.45
N LYS A 37 -1.66 30.52 -32.15
CA LYS A 37 -2.76 29.64 -31.74
C LYS A 37 -2.57 29.31 -30.25
N ARG A 38 -3.63 29.45 -29.46
CA ARG A 38 -3.71 28.76 -28.16
C ARG A 38 -3.30 27.31 -28.40
N PRO A 39 -2.41 26.70 -27.60
CA PRO A 39 -2.38 25.26 -27.50
C PRO A 39 -3.65 24.86 -26.76
N THR A 40 -4.78 24.82 -27.47
CA THR A 40 -5.91 23.96 -27.11
C THR A 40 -5.50 22.55 -27.53
N GLN A 41 -4.66 21.95 -26.71
CA GLN A 41 -4.52 20.50 -26.62
C GLN A 41 -4.71 20.22 -25.14
N VAL A 42 -5.96 20.27 -24.70
CA VAL A 42 -6.39 19.32 -23.67
C VAL A 42 -6.15 17.98 -24.34
N GLU A 43 -5.03 17.34 -24.04
CA GLU A 43 -4.81 15.96 -24.41
C GLU A 43 -6.00 15.20 -23.84
N SER A 44 -6.88 14.78 -24.75
CA SER A 44 -7.88 13.76 -24.49
C SER A 44 -7.10 12.47 -24.23
N TYR A 45 -6.59 12.30 -23.01
CA TYR A 45 -6.20 10.98 -22.53
C TYR A 45 -7.40 10.08 -22.75
N ASN A 46 -7.23 9.01 -23.52
CA ASN A 46 -8.31 8.10 -23.86
C ASN A 46 -8.84 7.50 -22.54
N THR A 47 -9.93 8.05 -22.00
CA THR A 47 -10.44 7.83 -20.63
C THR A 47 -11.15 6.48 -20.44
N THR A 48 -10.92 5.54 -21.34
CA THR A 48 -11.74 4.33 -21.53
C THR A 48 -10.95 3.04 -21.30
N THR A 49 -9.69 3.13 -20.89
CA THR A 49 -8.84 1.93 -20.73
C THR A 49 -9.00 1.35 -19.33
N CYS A 50 -9.39 0.07 -19.29
CA CYS A 50 -9.31 -0.72 -18.06
C CYS A 50 -7.84 -0.90 -17.67
N ALA A 51 -7.54 -0.88 -16.39
CA ALA A 51 -6.23 -1.18 -15.83
C ALA A 51 -6.30 -2.45 -14.98
N GLU A 52 -5.22 -3.24 -14.97
CA GLU A 52 -5.07 -4.36 -14.06
C GLU A 52 -5.05 -3.85 -12.61
N ILE A 53 -5.76 -4.52 -11.71
CA ILE A 53 -5.75 -4.20 -10.28
C ILE A 53 -4.38 -4.56 -9.72
N MET A 54 -3.67 -3.55 -9.25
CA MET A 54 -2.38 -3.68 -8.60
C MET A 54 -2.51 -3.62 -7.08
N LEU A 55 -3.59 -3.05 -6.51
CA LEU A 55 -3.78 -2.93 -5.06
C LEU A 55 -3.80 -4.32 -4.41
N PRO A 56 -2.80 -4.69 -3.59
CA PRO A 56 -2.67 -6.07 -3.14
C PRO A 56 -3.78 -6.52 -2.18
N MET A 57 -4.44 -5.57 -1.49
CA MET A 57 -5.64 -5.85 -0.68
C MET A 57 -6.90 -6.19 -1.49
N CYS A 58 -6.82 -6.09 -2.82
CA CYS A 58 -7.91 -6.36 -3.77
C CYS A 58 -7.50 -7.33 -4.89
N ARG A 59 -6.26 -7.22 -5.41
CA ARG A 59 -5.71 -8.06 -6.48
C ARG A 59 -5.78 -9.53 -6.09
N ASN A 60 -6.43 -10.35 -6.92
CA ASN A 60 -6.63 -11.78 -6.69
C ASN A 60 -7.45 -12.14 -5.43
N LEU A 61 -8.08 -11.16 -4.76
CA LEU A 61 -8.91 -11.39 -3.58
C LEU A 61 -10.42 -11.15 -3.85
N ILE A 62 -10.76 -10.68 -5.06
CA ILE A 62 -12.11 -10.32 -5.53
C ILE A 62 -12.35 -10.91 -6.94
N PRO A 63 -13.60 -11.07 -7.41
CA PRO A 63 -13.94 -11.89 -8.59
C PRO A 63 -13.64 -11.22 -9.96
N TYR A 64 -12.71 -10.26 -10.02
CA TYR A 64 -12.30 -9.60 -11.24
C TYR A 64 -10.89 -9.02 -11.12
N THR A 65 -10.20 -8.89 -12.26
CA THR A 65 -8.78 -8.48 -12.33
C THR A 65 -8.58 -7.08 -12.91
N HIS A 66 -9.61 -6.51 -13.55
CA HIS A 66 -9.52 -5.24 -14.27
C HIS A 66 -10.51 -4.20 -13.72
N THR A 67 -9.99 -3.01 -13.47
CA THR A 67 -10.73 -1.88 -12.93
C THR A 67 -10.65 -0.66 -13.85
N GLN A 68 -11.55 0.28 -13.65
CA GLN A 68 -11.43 1.60 -14.24
C GLN A 68 -11.18 2.64 -13.16
N LEU A 69 -10.18 3.49 -13.40
CA LEU A 69 -9.63 4.43 -12.41
C LEU A 69 -10.40 5.76 -12.32
N THR A 70 -11.63 5.79 -12.83
CA THR A 70 -12.52 6.95 -12.76
C THR A 70 -13.47 6.80 -11.58
N MET A 71 -13.22 7.55 -10.51
CA MET A 71 -14.14 7.59 -9.37
C MET A 71 -15.40 8.39 -9.72
N LYS A 72 -16.57 7.88 -9.30
CA LYS A 72 -17.89 8.43 -9.66
C LYS A 72 -18.14 9.83 -9.10
N LYS A 73 -17.47 10.25 -8.03
CA LYS A 73 -17.57 11.62 -7.54
C LYS A 73 -16.59 12.48 -8.34
N GLU A 74 -17.14 13.28 -9.25
CA GLU A 74 -16.47 14.33 -10.06
C GLU A 74 -15.71 13.88 -11.31
N GLY A 75 -15.65 12.58 -11.65
CA GLY A 75 -14.94 12.13 -12.86
C GLY A 75 -13.42 12.34 -12.76
N VAL A 76 -12.91 12.48 -11.55
CA VAL A 76 -11.49 12.64 -11.27
C VAL A 76 -10.80 11.29 -11.47
N LEU A 77 -9.79 11.29 -12.33
CA LEU A 77 -8.88 10.16 -12.50
C LEU A 77 -7.99 10.06 -11.27
N MET A 78 -8.01 8.91 -10.60
CA MET A 78 -7.11 8.63 -9.47
C MET A 78 -6.17 7.49 -9.84
N THR A 79 -4.88 7.64 -9.49
CA THR A 79 -3.96 6.51 -9.56
C THR A 79 -4.31 5.46 -8.52
N GLN A 80 -3.95 4.21 -8.78
CA GLN A 80 -4.07 3.14 -7.79
C GLN A 80 -3.30 3.43 -6.49
N GLY A 81 -2.20 4.21 -6.54
CA GLY A 81 -1.50 4.71 -5.36
C GLY A 81 -2.36 5.64 -4.50
N GLN A 82 -3.11 6.55 -5.12
CA GLN A 82 -4.03 7.45 -4.41
C GLN A 82 -5.24 6.68 -3.85
N LEU A 83 -5.79 5.74 -4.63
CA LEU A 83 -6.89 4.89 -4.17
C LEU A 83 -6.46 4.01 -3.00
N SER A 84 -5.21 3.53 -2.97
CA SER A 84 -4.69 2.75 -1.85
C SER A 84 -4.87 3.48 -0.52
N ALA A 85 -4.61 4.79 -0.45
CA ALA A 85 -4.77 5.56 0.77
C ALA A 85 -6.24 5.67 1.24
N LEU A 86 -7.20 5.60 0.31
CA LEU A 86 -8.63 5.65 0.61
C LEU A 86 -9.18 4.29 1.05
N VAL A 87 -8.64 3.20 0.50
CA VAL A 87 -9.03 1.82 0.83
C VAL A 87 -8.35 1.35 2.12
N GLU A 88 -7.14 1.85 2.40
CA GLU A 88 -6.28 1.44 3.52
C GLU A 88 -7.00 1.40 4.89
N PRO A 89 -7.84 2.38 5.28
CA PRO A 89 -8.57 2.33 6.56
C PRO A 89 -9.60 1.19 6.66
N LEU A 90 -10.10 0.68 5.53
CA LEU A 90 -11.11 -0.37 5.50
C LEU A 90 -10.52 -1.77 5.64
N TRP A 91 -9.20 -1.92 5.49
CA TRP A 91 -8.52 -3.21 5.50
C TRP A 91 -8.85 -4.00 6.77
N ALA A 92 -8.68 -3.38 7.94
CA ALA A 92 -8.95 -4.02 9.23
C ALA A 92 -10.33 -4.70 9.29
N TYR A 93 -11.32 -4.16 8.57
CA TYR A 93 -12.68 -4.71 8.51
C TYR A 93 -12.82 -5.84 7.51
N MET A 94 -12.13 -5.78 6.37
CA MET A 94 -12.09 -6.86 5.38
C MET A 94 -11.49 -8.15 5.95
N ASP A 95 -10.57 -8.03 6.90
CA ASP A 95 -9.87 -9.16 7.53
C ASP A 95 -10.60 -9.69 8.78
N THR A 96 -11.66 -9.01 9.25
CA THR A 96 -12.53 -9.60 10.28
C THR A 96 -13.33 -10.78 9.76
N GLU A 97 -13.34 -10.99 8.43
CA GLU A 97 -14.11 -12.02 7.72
C GLU A 97 -15.59 -12.05 8.16
N CYS A 98 -16.12 -10.92 8.62
CA CYS A 98 -17.50 -10.81 9.07
C CYS A 98 -18.50 -11.07 7.95
N SER A 99 -18.07 -10.88 6.70
CA SER A 99 -18.83 -11.15 5.49
C SER A 99 -17.88 -11.56 4.37
N PRO A 100 -18.20 -12.58 3.56
CA PRO A 100 -17.46 -12.87 2.33
C PRO A 100 -17.55 -11.71 1.31
N HIS A 101 -18.58 -10.86 1.42
CA HIS A 101 -18.90 -9.79 0.46
C HIS A 101 -18.30 -8.43 0.82
N PHE A 102 -17.83 -8.22 2.06
CA PHE A 102 -17.36 -6.89 2.48
C PHE A 102 -16.12 -6.44 1.70
N ARG A 103 -15.17 -7.35 1.43
CA ARG A 103 -13.99 -7.05 0.58
C ARG A 103 -14.40 -6.68 -0.84
N GLU A 104 -15.34 -7.42 -1.42
CA GLU A 104 -15.87 -7.16 -2.76
C GLU A 104 -16.59 -5.80 -2.82
N LEU A 105 -17.34 -5.44 -1.77
CA LEU A 105 -18.00 -4.16 -1.65
C LEU A 105 -17.00 -3.01 -1.60
N ALA A 106 -16.02 -3.10 -0.68
CA ALA A 106 -15.04 -2.05 -0.47
C ALA A 106 -14.14 -1.86 -1.69
N CYS A 107 -13.53 -2.94 -2.18
CA CYS A 107 -12.72 -2.91 -3.40
C CYS A 107 -13.56 -2.49 -4.61
N GLY A 108 -14.80 -2.98 -4.76
CA GLY A 108 -15.67 -2.61 -5.88
C GLY A 108 -16.13 -1.15 -5.87
N TYR A 109 -16.17 -0.49 -4.71
CA TYR A 109 -16.44 0.94 -4.64
C TYR A 109 -15.26 1.79 -5.14
N TYR A 110 -14.04 1.47 -4.68
CA TYR A 110 -12.83 2.25 -5.01
C TYR A 110 -12.14 1.81 -6.31
N LEU A 111 -12.32 0.56 -6.69
CA LEU A 111 -11.78 -0.09 -7.89
C LEU A 111 -12.93 -0.80 -8.63
N PRO A 112 -13.90 -0.07 -9.19
CA PRO A 112 -15.06 -0.66 -9.85
C PRO A 112 -14.66 -1.61 -10.98
N LYS A 113 -15.42 -2.70 -11.16
CA LYS A 113 -15.19 -3.68 -12.22
C LYS A 113 -15.32 -3.00 -13.58
N CYS A 114 -14.40 -3.27 -14.50
CA CYS A 114 -14.53 -2.72 -15.84
C CYS A 114 -15.64 -3.44 -16.62
N HIS A 115 -16.57 -2.70 -17.23
CA HIS A 115 -17.60 -3.30 -18.07
C HIS A 115 -16.97 -3.86 -19.36
N PRO A 116 -17.23 -5.13 -19.74
CA PRO A 116 -16.49 -5.81 -20.80
C PRO A 116 -16.61 -5.15 -22.18
N THR A 117 -17.81 -4.69 -22.55
CA THR A 117 -18.04 -4.06 -23.86
C THR A 117 -17.94 -2.54 -23.88
N THR A 118 -18.31 -1.86 -22.78
CA THR A 118 -18.37 -0.39 -22.75
C THR A 118 -17.14 0.25 -22.13
N GLY A 119 -16.30 -0.52 -21.42
CA GLY A 119 -15.15 0.00 -20.69
C GLY A 119 -15.55 1.09 -19.70
N LYS A 120 -16.74 0.97 -19.10
CA LYS A 120 -17.28 1.88 -18.06
C LYS A 120 -17.17 1.24 -16.68
N PRO A 121 -17.10 2.03 -15.59
CA PRO A 121 -17.00 1.48 -14.25
C PRO A 121 -18.33 0.85 -13.83
N MET A 122 -18.28 -0.41 -13.39
CA MET A 122 -19.41 -1.16 -12.86
C MET A 122 -19.26 -1.32 -11.34
N LEU A 123 -20.11 -0.59 -10.60
CA LEU A 123 -20.14 -0.62 -9.13
C LEU A 123 -20.82 -1.90 -8.59
N PRO A 124 -20.56 -2.27 -7.32
CA PRO A 124 -21.33 -3.29 -6.61
C PRO A 124 -22.82 -3.02 -6.62
N CYS A 125 -23.62 -4.09 -6.65
CA CYS A 125 -25.06 -3.99 -6.49
C CYS A 125 -25.45 -3.62 -5.06
N ARG A 126 -26.60 -2.96 -4.93
CA ARG A 126 -27.20 -2.63 -3.64
C ARG A 126 -27.47 -3.86 -2.76
N SER A 127 -27.78 -5.01 -3.38
CA SER A 127 -27.94 -6.29 -2.68
C SER A 127 -26.65 -6.69 -1.98
N LEU A 128 -25.54 -6.79 -2.73
CA LEU A 128 -24.21 -7.11 -2.19
C LEU A 128 -23.83 -6.20 -1.02
N CYS A 129 -24.10 -4.88 -1.13
CA CYS A 129 -23.89 -3.96 0.00
C CYS A 129 -24.72 -4.31 1.23
N ARG A 130 -26.01 -4.62 1.04
CA ARG A 130 -26.92 -4.93 2.16
C ARG A 130 -26.51 -6.21 2.85
N ASP A 131 -26.07 -7.21 2.10
CA ASP A 131 -25.60 -8.49 2.64
C ASP A 131 -24.33 -8.26 3.48
N ALA A 132 -23.32 -7.60 2.91
CA ALA A 132 -22.11 -7.22 3.64
C ALA A 132 -22.40 -6.40 4.90
N LYS A 133 -23.30 -5.42 4.81
CA LYS A 133 -23.68 -4.58 5.95
C LYS A 133 -24.37 -5.41 7.03
N LYS A 134 -25.32 -6.26 6.67
CA LYS A 134 -26.08 -7.11 7.60
C LYS A 134 -25.12 -8.01 8.38
N GLU A 135 -24.24 -8.70 7.67
CA GLU A 135 -23.30 -9.66 8.25
C GLU A 135 -22.24 -8.98 9.15
N CYS A 136 -21.72 -7.83 8.72
CA CYS A 136 -20.71 -7.09 9.48
C CYS A 136 -21.28 -6.20 10.60
N SER A 137 -22.61 -6.02 10.69
CA SER A 137 -23.24 -5.11 11.66
C SER A 137 -22.85 -5.41 13.11
N ARG A 138 -22.78 -6.70 13.50
CA ARG A 138 -22.41 -7.10 14.87
C ARG A 138 -20.95 -6.79 15.17
N THR A 139 -20.05 -7.07 14.23
CA THR A 139 -18.61 -6.79 14.36
C THR A 139 -18.34 -5.29 14.45
N PHE A 140 -18.96 -4.49 13.59
CA PHE A 140 -18.82 -3.03 13.58
C PHE A 140 -19.34 -2.42 14.89
N SER A 141 -20.50 -2.88 15.37
CA SER A 141 -21.07 -2.40 16.64
C SER A 141 -20.16 -2.72 17.84
N ARG A 142 -19.64 -3.96 17.91
CA ARG A 142 -18.74 -4.39 19.00
C ARG A 142 -17.49 -3.53 19.09
N HIS A 143 -16.94 -3.15 17.94
CA HIS A 143 -15.73 -2.35 17.81
C HIS A 143 -16.01 -0.84 17.73
N ARG A 144 -17.27 -0.41 17.89
CA ARG A 144 -17.71 0.99 17.84
C ARG A 144 -17.30 1.71 16.54
N ILE A 145 -17.42 1.01 15.42
CA ILE A 145 -17.14 1.53 14.09
C ILE A 145 -18.45 1.87 13.40
N ASP A 146 -18.57 3.11 12.94
CA ASP A 146 -19.68 3.52 12.10
C ASP A 146 -19.53 2.95 10.69
N TRP A 147 -20.67 2.58 10.10
CA TRP A 147 -20.68 2.16 8.70
C TRP A 147 -20.26 3.34 7.79
N PRO A 148 -19.23 3.19 6.94
CA PRO A 148 -18.69 4.29 6.14
C PRO A 148 -19.75 4.96 5.26
N SER A 149 -19.67 6.28 5.15
CA SER A 149 -20.68 7.08 4.45
C SER A 149 -20.71 6.79 2.95
N GLU A 150 -19.53 6.49 2.40
CA GLU A 150 -19.25 6.10 1.02
C GLU A 150 -19.91 4.76 0.69
N LEU A 151 -19.91 3.84 1.66
CA LEU A 151 -20.45 2.50 1.52
C LEU A 151 -21.93 2.40 1.91
N LYS A 152 -22.65 3.51 2.13
CA LYS A 152 -24.10 3.47 2.35
C LYS A 152 -24.79 2.78 1.17
N CYS A 153 -25.61 1.77 1.44
CA CYS A 153 -26.20 0.94 0.36
C CYS A 153 -27.12 1.70 -0.61
N THR A 154 -27.61 2.87 -0.23
CA THR A 154 -28.34 3.80 -1.12
C THR A 154 -27.46 4.34 -2.24
N ASN A 155 -26.14 4.40 -2.06
CA ASN A 155 -25.18 4.91 -3.05
C ASN A 155 -24.99 3.93 -4.23
N PHE A 156 -25.38 2.66 -4.05
CA PHE A 156 -25.17 1.60 -5.03
C PHE A 156 -26.40 1.38 -5.93
N PRO A 157 -26.18 1.07 -7.21
CA PRO A 157 -27.24 0.78 -8.19
C PRO A 157 -27.93 -0.57 -7.92
N THR A 158 -29.12 -0.76 -8.49
CA THR A 158 -29.88 -2.01 -8.46
C THR A 158 -29.84 -2.80 -9.77
N LYS A 159 -29.36 -2.20 -10.85
CA LYS A 159 -29.27 -2.79 -12.20
C LYS A 159 -27.90 -2.46 -12.81
N ASN A 160 -27.44 -3.26 -13.75
CA ASN A 160 -26.16 -3.09 -14.46
C ASN A 160 -24.98 -2.91 -13.48
N CYS A 161 -24.89 -3.83 -12.52
CA CYS A 161 -23.97 -3.76 -11.39
C CYS A 161 -23.37 -5.13 -11.08
N MET A 162 -22.30 -5.14 -10.31
CA MET A 162 -21.60 -6.36 -9.90
C MET A 162 -22.30 -7.02 -8.70
N THR A 163 -22.74 -8.27 -8.86
CA THR A 163 -23.26 -9.14 -7.79
C THR A 163 -22.16 -10.03 -7.22
N SER A 164 -22.44 -10.66 -6.08
CA SER A 164 -21.58 -11.70 -5.52
C SER A 164 -21.81 -12.98 -6.34
N SER A 165 -20.84 -13.28 -7.19
CA SER A 165 -20.75 -14.47 -8.05
C SER A 165 -21.54 -14.44 -9.37
N ASP A 166 -20.80 -14.46 -10.48
CA ASP A 166 -21.02 -15.48 -11.50
C ASP A 166 -20.22 -16.71 -11.05
N ASP A 167 -20.92 -17.81 -10.81
CA ASP A 167 -20.39 -19.12 -10.46
C ASP A 167 -19.80 -19.81 -11.71
N SER A 168 -18.71 -19.26 -12.24
CA SER A 168 -17.89 -19.93 -13.24
C SER A 168 -16.44 -19.83 -12.81
N HIS A 169 -15.99 -20.87 -12.09
CA HIS A 169 -14.58 -21.13 -11.83
C HIS A 169 -13.79 -19.89 -11.39
N VAL A 170 -13.80 -19.59 -10.09
CA VAL A 170 -12.49 -19.41 -9.45
C VAL A 170 -11.83 -20.79 -9.44
N THR A 171 -11.47 -21.29 -10.63
CA THR A 171 -10.21 -22.01 -10.72
C THR A 171 -9.23 -21.03 -10.11
N SER A 172 -8.48 -21.48 -9.13
CA SER A 172 -7.22 -20.84 -8.78
C SER A 172 -6.56 -20.49 -10.12
N VAL A 173 -6.65 -19.22 -10.52
CA VAL A 173 -5.75 -18.69 -11.53
C VAL A 173 -4.44 -18.75 -10.79
N VAL A 174 -3.74 -19.87 -10.98
CA VAL A 174 -2.31 -19.96 -10.76
C VAL A 174 -1.78 -18.82 -11.59
N ASP A 175 -1.44 -17.75 -10.88
CA ASP A 175 -0.93 -16.52 -11.44
C ASP A 175 0.38 -16.87 -12.16
N THR A 176 0.32 -17.03 -13.48
CA THR A 176 1.49 -17.16 -14.34
C THR A 176 2.21 -15.82 -14.54
N GLY A 177 1.84 -14.76 -13.81
CA GLY A 177 2.34 -13.40 -13.94
C GLY A 177 2.99 -12.78 -12.70
N THR A 178 3.11 -13.48 -11.57
CA THR A 178 3.94 -12.99 -10.45
C THR A 178 5.41 -13.12 -10.83
N ARG A 179 6.00 -12.04 -11.36
CA ARG A 179 7.44 -11.99 -11.62
C ARG A 179 8.19 -11.87 -10.30
N CYS A 180 8.76 -12.99 -9.88
CA CYS A 180 9.70 -13.04 -8.77
C CYS A 180 11.00 -12.33 -9.14
N ILE A 181 11.39 -11.38 -8.31
CA ILE A 181 12.67 -10.69 -8.42
C ILE A 181 13.61 -11.19 -7.35
N HIS A 182 14.90 -11.18 -7.65
CA HIS A 182 15.93 -11.42 -6.65
C HIS A 182 15.86 -10.32 -5.58
N ASN A 183 15.95 -10.72 -4.33
CA ASN A 183 16.08 -9.81 -3.22
C ASN A 183 17.48 -9.17 -3.27
N VAL A 184 17.49 -7.88 -3.58
CA VAL A 184 18.70 -7.04 -3.65
C VAL A 184 18.76 -6.02 -2.49
N LEU A 185 17.85 -6.14 -1.51
CA LEU A 185 17.71 -5.19 -0.43
C LEU A 185 18.74 -5.52 0.67
N PRO A 186 19.67 -4.60 1.01
CA PRO A 186 20.73 -4.88 1.98
C PRO A 186 20.22 -5.31 3.36
N MET A 187 19.13 -4.72 3.85
CA MET A 187 18.49 -5.10 5.13
C MET A 187 18.03 -6.58 5.15
N CYS A 188 17.82 -7.17 3.97
CA CYS A 188 17.30 -8.52 3.79
C CYS A 188 18.39 -9.52 3.36
N ALA A 189 19.67 -9.14 3.37
CA ALA A 189 20.78 -9.98 2.90
C ALA A 189 20.92 -11.31 3.67
N ASN A 190 20.59 -11.34 4.96
CA ASN A 190 20.64 -12.59 5.74
C ASN A 190 19.59 -13.62 5.30
N LEU A 191 18.60 -13.20 4.50
CA LEU A 191 17.59 -14.08 3.91
C LEU A 191 18.02 -14.64 2.54
N THR A 192 19.18 -14.23 2.00
CA THR A 192 19.62 -14.60 0.65
C THR A 192 20.61 -15.78 0.61
N SER A 193 20.63 -16.64 1.64
CA SER A 193 21.53 -17.79 1.69
C SER A 193 21.09 -18.94 0.78
N ASN A 194 22.07 -19.67 0.23
CA ASN A 194 21.84 -20.90 -0.55
C ASN A 194 21.37 -22.09 0.30
N HIS A 195 21.25 -21.93 1.62
CA HIS A 195 20.71 -22.96 2.50
C HIS A 195 19.25 -23.26 2.15
N THR A 196 18.91 -24.55 1.97
CA THR A 196 17.60 -25.02 1.49
C THR A 196 16.42 -24.47 2.31
N ALA A 197 16.61 -24.28 3.62
CA ALA A 197 15.58 -23.71 4.50
C ALA A 197 15.19 -22.25 4.18
N VAL A 198 16.09 -21.45 3.61
CA VAL A 198 15.86 -20.01 3.32
C VAL A 198 16.01 -19.62 1.87
N LYS A 199 16.41 -20.54 0.99
CA LYS A 199 16.50 -20.30 -0.47
C LYS A 199 15.22 -19.69 -1.05
N LYS A 200 14.06 -20.04 -0.49
CA LYS A 200 12.75 -19.48 -0.86
C LYS A 200 12.58 -18.00 -0.52
N TYR A 201 13.36 -17.43 0.40
CA TYR A 201 13.34 -16.01 0.77
C TYR A 201 14.28 -15.15 -0.09
N MET A 202 15.06 -15.77 -0.97
CA MET A 202 15.92 -15.07 -1.94
C MET A 202 15.12 -14.29 -2.97
N PHE A 203 13.84 -14.60 -3.12
CA PHE A 203 12.97 -14.01 -4.14
C PHE A 203 11.75 -13.36 -3.51
N GLY A 204 11.30 -12.26 -4.10
CA GLY A 204 10.03 -11.67 -3.74
C GLY A 204 9.35 -10.94 -4.87
N VAL A 205 8.17 -10.41 -4.58
CA VAL A 205 7.25 -9.90 -5.60
C VAL A 205 7.25 -8.38 -5.66
N LEU A 206 7.25 -7.86 -6.89
CA LEU A 206 6.89 -6.48 -7.18
C LEU A 206 5.64 -6.42 -8.09
N PRO A 207 4.78 -5.40 -7.92
CA PRO A 207 4.84 -4.42 -6.84
C PRO A 207 4.51 -5.04 -5.48
N ASN A 208 5.07 -4.48 -4.40
CA ASN A 208 4.76 -4.95 -3.04
C ASN A 208 3.34 -4.53 -2.59
N MET A 209 2.96 -4.88 -1.36
CA MET A 209 1.66 -4.58 -0.73
C MET A 209 1.26 -3.08 -0.74
N PHE A 210 2.20 -2.19 -1.02
CA PHE A 210 2.05 -0.73 -1.05
C PHE A 210 2.34 -0.12 -2.42
N LEU A 211 2.26 -0.93 -3.48
CA LEU A 211 2.45 -0.52 -4.87
C LEU A 211 3.86 -0.02 -5.21
N GLN A 212 4.85 -0.25 -4.34
CA GLN A 212 6.23 0.05 -4.67
C GLN A 212 6.71 -1.00 -5.67
N ASN A 213 7.17 -0.54 -6.82
CA ASN A 213 7.55 -1.36 -7.97
C ASN A 213 9.06 -1.31 -8.27
N SER A 214 9.85 -0.77 -7.35
CA SER A 214 11.30 -0.62 -7.52
C SER A 214 12.01 -0.93 -6.19
N PRO A 215 13.03 -1.81 -6.20
CA PRO A 215 13.85 -2.06 -5.02
C PRO A 215 14.49 -0.79 -4.47
N GLY A 216 14.86 0.18 -5.32
CA GLY A 216 15.45 1.44 -4.87
C GLY A 216 14.47 2.31 -4.06
N ARG A 217 13.19 2.35 -4.45
CA ARG A 217 12.15 3.06 -3.68
C ARG A 217 11.88 2.38 -2.35
N ILE A 218 11.85 1.05 -2.36
CA ILE A 218 11.69 0.23 -1.16
C ILE A 218 12.87 0.47 -0.21
N PHE A 219 14.11 0.44 -0.73
CA PHE A 219 15.33 0.68 0.04
C PHE A 219 15.29 2.01 0.79
N ILE A 220 14.94 3.11 0.11
CA ILE A 220 14.86 4.45 0.72
C ILE A 220 13.89 4.44 1.91
N GLU A 221 12.71 3.84 1.75
CA GLU A 221 11.72 3.79 2.83
C GLU A 221 12.14 2.84 3.96
N MET A 222 12.69 1.67 3.62
CA MET A 222 13.17 0.69 4.58
C MET A 222 14.33 1.24 5.43
N ASN A 223 15.16 2.13 4.88
CA ASN A 223 16.28 2.72 5.60
C ASN A 223 15.84 3.48 6.86
N ASN A 224 14.59 3.96 6.92
CA ASN A 224 14.02 4.57 8.12
C ASN A 224 13.92 3.58 9.31
N PHE A 225 13.93 2.28 9.05
CA PHE A 225 13.88 1.22 10.07
C PHE A 225 15.23 0.59 10.36
N GLU A 226 16.31 1.04 9.71
CA GLU A 226 17.64 0.45 9.85
C GLU A 226 18.12 0.50 11.32
N ALA A 227 17.95 1.64 11.98
CA ALA A 227 18.30 1.80 13.40
C ALA A 227 17.51 0.85 14.31
N LEU A 228 16.22 0.62 14.01
CA LEU A 228 15.40 -0.31 14.78
C LEU A 228 15.85 -1.75 14.55
N VAL A 229 16.16 -2.15 13.32
CA VAL A 229 16.70 -3.48 13.01
C VAL A 229 18.03 -3.72 13.72
N LYS A 230 18.93 -2.72 13.70
CA LYS A 230 20.22 -2.77 14.40
C LYS A 230 20.09 -2.82 15.92
N SER A 231 18.98 -2.30 16.48
CA SER A 231 18.71 -2.39 17.92
C SER A 231 18.42 -3.81 18.42
N GLN A 232 18.14 -4.75 17.50
CA GLN A 232 17.87 -6.16 17.81
C GLN A 232 16.74 -6.37 18.83
N CYS A 233 15.75 -5.47 18.88
CA CYS A 233 14.58 -5.60 19.76
C CYS A 233 13.79 -6.90 19.54
N SER A 234 13.80 -7.44 18.32
CA SER A 234 13.32 -8.79 18.01
C SER A 234 14.25 -9.45 17.00
N PRO A 235 14.58 -10.75 17.16
CA PRO A 235 15.35 -11.49 16.16
C PRO A 235 14.60 -11.62 14.82
N ASN A 236 13.28 -11.48 14.85
CA ASN A 236 12.37 -11.66 13.72
C ASN A 236 12.03 -10.35 12.99
N LEU A 237 12.45 -9.19 13.51
CA LEU A 237 12.10 -7.89 12.93
C LEU A 237 12.56 -7.74 11.47
N ALA A 238 13.80 -8.13 11.15
CA ALA A 238 14.31 -8.03 9.78
C ALA A 238 13.47 -8.88 8.82
N PHE A 239 13.17 -10.13 9.19
CA PHE A 239 12.31 -11.01 8.39
C PHE A 239 10.92 -10.42 8.18
N PHE A 240 10.32 -9.89 9.24
CA PHE A 240 9.03 -9.20 9.14
C PHE A 240 9.11 -8.02 8.18
N VAL A 241 10.00 -7.04 8.39
CA VAL A 241 10.12 -5.85 7.52
C VAL A 241 10.38 -6.26 6.07
N CYS A 242 11.25 -7.24 5.83
CA CYS A 242 11.51 -7.77 4.49
C CYS A 242 10.26 -8.37 3.85
N GLY A 243 9.50 -9.22 4.56
CA GLY A 243 8.28 -9.81 4.01
C GLY A 243 7.15 -8.80 3.79
N VAL A 244 7.13 -7.69 4.53
CA VAL A 244 6.19 -6.59 4.32
C VAL A 244 6.51 -5.80 3.05
N TYR A 245 7.78 -5.44 2.86
CA TYR A 245 8.23 -4.64 1.73
C TYR A 245 8.53 -5.43 0.47
N LEU A 246 8.82 -6.72 0.60
CA LEU A 246 9.15 -7.64 -0.47
C LEU A 246 8.56 -9.02 -0.13
N PRO A 247 7.23 -9.21 -0.31
CA PRO A 247 6.55 -10.48 -0.02
C PRO A 247 7.25 -11.66 -0.69
N PHE A 248 7.39 -12.75 0.05
CA PHE A 248 8.23 -13.88 -0.33
C PHE A 248 7.60 -14.67 -1.45
N CYS A 249 8.34 -14.89 -2.54
CA CYS A 249 7.93 -15.80 -3.59
C CYS A 249 8.00 -17.24 -3.10
N THR A 250 7.13 -18.09 -3.63
CA THR A 250 7.04 -19.48 -3.22
C THR A 250 6.98 -20.41 -4.41
N GLY A 251 7.53 -21.61 -4.24
CA GLY A 251 7.85 -22.54 -5.33
C GLY A 251 9.31 -22.43 -5.78
N ASN A 252 9.83 -23.48 -6.42
CA ASN A 252 11.22 -23.53 -6.88
C ASN A 252 11.53 -22.50 -8.00
N GLU A 253 10.49 -22.00 -8.68
CA GLU A 253 10.58 -21.05 -9.80
C GLU A 253 9.61 -19.86 -9.69
N GLY A 254 9.03 -19.62 -8.51
CA GLY A 254 8.09 -18.51 -8.30
C GLY A 254 6.67 -18.74 -8.84
N THR A 255 6.34 -19.98 -9.18
CA THR A 255 5.04 -20.37 -9.75
C THR A 255 3.93 -20.58 -8.73
N ASP A 256 4.25 -20.72 -7.44
CA ASP A 256 3.26 -21.03 -6.38
C ASP A 256 2.69 -19.77 -5.70
N GLY A 257 2.93 -18.59 -6.30
CA GLY A 257 2.51 -17.30 -5.77
C GLY A 257 3.42 -16.78 -4.66
N PHE A 258 2.90 -15.85 -3.85
CA PHE A 258 3.65 -15.20 -2.78
C PHE A 258 3.01 -15.39 -1.42
N ARG A 259 3.84 -15.22 -0.38
CA ARG A 259 3.42 -15.24 1.02
C ARG A 259 3.92 -13.98 1.74
N VAL A 260 3.09 -13.48 2.64
CA VAL A 260 3.41 -12.34 3.53
C VAL A 260 3.76 -12.86 4.93
N PRO A 261 4.30 -12.03 5.85
CA PRO A 261 4.43 -12.40 7.26
C PRO A 261 3.08 -12.78 7.86
N CYS A 262 3.03 -13.73 8.79
CA CYS A 262 1.81 -14.04 9.53
C CYS A 262 1.46 -12.95 10.55
N LYS A 263 0.18 -12.86 10.91
CA LYS A 263 -0.30 -11.95 11.95
C LYS A 263 0.39 -12.19 13.29
N GLU A 264 0.59 -13.44 13.67
CA GLU A 264 1.19 -13.87 14.92
C GLU A 264 2.65 -13.39 15.02
N LEU A 265 3.43 -13.60 13.95
CA LEU A 265 4.77 -13.03 13.80
C LEU A 265 4.78 -11.50 13.91
N CYS A 266 3.80 -10.81 13.31
CA CYS A 266 3.70 -9.36 13.45
C CYS A 266 3.46 -8.95 14.91
N GLU A 267 2.56 -9.64 15.62
CA GLU A 267 2.21 -9.32 17.01
C GLU A 267 3.41 -9.52 17.95
N GLU A 268 4.21 -10.56 17.72
CA GLU A 268 5.49 -10.77 18.41
C GLU A 268 6.43 -9.58 18.20
N VAL A 269 6.69 -9.22 16.94
CA VAL A 269 7.59 -8.11 16.57
C VAL A 269 7.07 -6.78 17.11
N PHE A 270 5.77 -6.53 17.04
CA PHE A 270 5.12 -5.34 17.59
C PHE A 270 5.35 -5.22 19.09
N SER A 271 5.08 -6.30 19.83
CA SER A 271 5.24 -6.33 21.28
C SER A 271 6.69 -6.05 21.70
N ALA A 272 7.65 -6.62 20.96
CA ALA A 272 9.07 -6.48 21.27
C ALA A 272 9.67 -5.12 20.85
N CYS A 273 9.24 -4.55 19.70
CA CYS A 273 9.93 -3.43 19.07
C CYS A 273 9.20 -2.09 19.13
N LYS A 274 7.90 -2.04 19.44
CA LYS A 274 7.14 -0.78 19.44
C LYS A 274 7.74 0.29 20.36
N ALA A 275 8.07 -0.07 21.59
CA ALA A 275 8.65 0.87 22.55
C ALA A 275 10.01 1.40 22.07
N LYS A 276 10.86 0.49 21.54
CA LYS A 276 12.18 0.85 21.02
C LYS A 276 12.11 1.76 19.80
N LEU A 277 11.13 1.56 18.92
CA LEU A 277 10.90 2.46 17.79
C LEU A 277 10.57 3.87 18.27
N TYR A 278 9.66 4.00 19.23
CA TYR A 278 9.28 5.30 19.78
C TYR A 278 10.45 5.99 20.49
N GLU A 279 11.28 5.24 21.22
CA GLU A 279 12.50 5.74 21.86
C GLU A 279 13.50 6.31 20.83
N ILE A 280 13.73 5.62 19.72
CA ILE A 280 14.72 6.02 18.70
C ILE A 280 14.23 7.19 17.84
N THR A 281 12.92 7.23 17.53
CA THR A 281 12.39 8.10 16.46
C THR A 281 11.35 9.11 16.95
N GLY A 282 10.73 8.90 18.11
CA GLY A 282 9.55 9.65 18.56
C GLY A 282 8.26 9.33 17.78
N VAL A 283 8.28 8.35 16.88
CA VAL A 283 7.15 8.01 16.00
C VAL A 283 6.43 6.75 16.49
N ASN A 284 5.10 6.75 16.35
CA ASN A 284 4.27 5.58 16.65
C ASN A 284 4.47 4.43 15.64
N TRP A 285 4.01 3.23 16.01
CA TRP A 285 4.09 2.07 15.13
C TRP A 285 3.42 2.33 13.76
N PRO A 286 4.13 2.15 12.62
CA PRO A 286 3.63 2.52 11.30
C PRO A 286 2.35 1.77 10.92
N SER A 287 1.45 2.43 10.17
CA SER A 287 0.23 1.80 9.64
C SER A 287 0.53 0.55 8.82
N LYS A 288 1.60 0.59 8.03
CA LYS A 288 2.09 -0.51 7.20
C LYS A 288 2.45 -1.76 7.97
N PHE A 289 2.72 -1.66 9.28
CA PHE A 289 3.10 -2.77 10.15
C PHE A 289 2.00 -3.17 11.14
N GLN A 290 0.77 -2.68 10.96
CA GLN A 290 -0.33 -3.04 11.84
C GLN A 290 -0.75 -4.50 11.60
N CYS A 291 -0.79 -5.30 12.66
CA CYS A 291 -0.87 -6.76 12.53
C CYS A 291 -2.20 -7.28 11.97
N HIS A 292 -3.26 -6.49 12.10
CA HIS A 292 -4.55 -6.80 11.47
C HIS A 292 -4.50 -6.82 9.92
N ARG A 293 -3.38 -6.44 9.29
CA ARG A 293 -3.17 -6.48 7.83
C ARG A 293 -2.65 -7.81 7.30
N TYR A 294 -2.21 -8.67 8.18
CA TYR A 294 -1.61 -9.94 7.81
C TYR A 294 -2.59 -11.07 8.13
N PRO A 295 -2.66 -12.11 7.28
CA PRO A 295 -3.52 -13.23 7.59
C PRO A 295 -2.94 -14.00 8.78
N SER A 296 -3.85 -14.55 9.59
CA SER A 296 -3.48 -15.53 10.61
C SER A 296 -3.07 -16.84 9.95
N ARG A 297 -2.12 -17.55 10.57
CA ARG A 297 -1.75 -18.91 10.16
C ARG A 297 -2.93 -19.90 10.20
N GLU A 298 -3.97 -19.60 10.98
CA GLU A 298 -5.18 -20.43 11.12
C GLU A 298 -6.29 -20.03 10.12
N SER A 299 -6.07 -19.02 9.28
CA SER A 299 -7.07 -18.61 8.28
C SER A 299 -7.35 -19.73 7.29
N THR A 300 -8.61 -20.12 7.18
CA THR A 300 -9.10 -21.11 6.21
C THR A 300 -9.32 -20.50 4.81
N SER A 301 -9.10 -19.19 4.66
CA SER A 301 -9.22 -18.46 3.40
C SER A 301 -8.05 -18.81 2.48
N ASN A 302 -8.35 -19.44 1.33
CA ASN A 302 -7.34 -19.78 0.31
C ASN A 302 -6.73 -18.56 -0.43
N ARG A 303 -7.11 -17.33 -0.05
CA ARG A 303 -6.84 -16.12 -0.83
C ARG A 303 -5.46 -15.49 -0.60
N LEU A 304 -4.95 -15.48 0.64
CA LEU A 304 -3.62 -14.95 0.97
C LEU A 304 -2.97 -15.82 2.05
N LYS A 305 -1.85 -16.46 1.71
CA LYS A 305 -1.10 -17.32 2.64
C LYS A 305 0.02 -16.52 3.32
N CYS A 306 0.38 -16.90 4.54
CA CYS A 306 1.50 -16.29 5.26
C CYS A 306 2.63 -17.27 5.60
N LEU A 307 3.72 -16.71 6.13
CA LEU A 307 4.89 -17.41 6.64
C LEU A 307 5.22 -16.93 8.05
N GLU A 308 5.55 -17.90 8.90
CA GLU A 308 6.21 -17.68 10.19
C GLU A 308 7.73 -17.58 10.03
N ALA A 309 8.40 -17.07 11.07
CA ALA A 309 9.86 -16.97 11.10
C ALA A 309 10.57 -18.26 11.56
N GLU A 310 9.83 -19.31 11.93
CA GLU A 310 10.33 -20.58 12.50
C GLU A 310 11.45 -21.24 11.65
N GLN A 311 11.44 -21.02 10.34
CA GLN A 311 12.44 -21.58 9.42
C GLN A 311 13.78 -20.82 9.43
N LEU A 312 13.84 -19.65 10.07
CA LEU A 312 15.09 -18.93 10.36
C LEU A 312 15.76 -19.45 11.63
N ASP A 313 15.04 -20.10 12.53
CA ASP A 313 15.64 -20.67 13.74
C ASP A 313 16.64 -21.77 13.38
N ILE A 314 16.40 -22.51 12.29
CA ILE A 314 17.35 -23.49 11.74
C ILE A 314 18.68 -22.82 11.34
N ILE A 315 18.64 -21.62 10.75
CA ILE A 315 19.85 -20.87 10.40
C ILE A 315 20.53 -20.28 11.63
N ARG A 316 19.75 -19.71 12.55
CA ARG A 316 20.28 -19.18 13.81
C ARG A 316 21.01 -20.30 14.58
N GLN A 317 20.40 -21.48 14.68
CA GLN A 317 20.97 -22.67 15.30
C GLN A 317 22.18 -23.21 14.53
N ALA A 318 22.22 -23.10 13.20
CA ALA A 318 23.38 -23.49 12.38
C ALA A 318 24.55 -22.48 12.41
N ALA A 319 24.31 -21.22 12.80
CA ALA A 319 25.33 -20.17 12.95
C ALA A 319 25.92 -20.08 14.37
N LEU A 320 25.22 -20.64 15.37
CA LEU A 320 25.68 -20.79 16.76
C LEU A 320 26.93 -21.69 16.97
N PRO A 321 27.19 -22.77 16.19
CA PRO A 321 28.35 -23.65 16.40
C PRO A 321 29.71 -22.99 16.13
N SER A 322 29.74 -21.82 15.47
CA SER A 322 30.98 -21.11 15.13
C SER A 322 31.43 -20.07 16.16
N LEU A 323 30.65 -19.78 17.22
CA LEU A 323 31.05 -18.84 18.27
C LEU A 323 31.76 -19.51 19.46
N ASN A 324 31.59 -20.82 19.67
CA ASN A 324 32.21 -21.54 20.80
C ASN A 324 33.58 -22.17 20.47
N LYS A 325 34.20 -21.82 19.33
CA LYS A 325 35.52 -22.35 18.91
C LYS A 325 36.68 -21.34 19.00
N THR A 326 36.47 -20.19 19.64
CA THR A 326 37.53 -19.16 19.81
C THR A 326 37.96 -18.92 21.26
N GLU A 327 37.57 -19.80 22.18
CA GLU A 327 38.15 -19.86 23.53
C GLU A 327 38.76 -21.25 23.76
N ASN A 328 39.99 -21.43 23.26
CA ASN A 328 41.02 -22.35 23.77
C ASN A 328 42.35 -22.07 23.07
#